data_AF-A0A7X7U001-F1
#
_entry.id   AF-A0A7X7U001-F1
#
_cell.length_a   1.000
_cell.length_b   1.000
_cell.length_c   1.000
_cell.angle_alpha   90.00
_cell.angle_beta   90.00
_cell.angle_gamma   90.00
#
_symmetry.space_group_name_H-M   'P 1'
#
loop_
_entity.id
_entity.type
_entity.pdbx_description
1 polymer ?
#
loop_
_entity_poly.entity_id
_entity_poly.type
_entity_poly.pdbx_seq_one_letter_code
_entity_poly.pdbx_strand_id
1 'polypeptide(L)'
;MSKEGNGNADRNADLPIGKNHQANREIGDPGGPAGCWRSRGYLPHFDGSEATQHVTFHLADSLPHETLERMEEELRLLPSDQRNIERHIRVEDWIDAGHGSCVLREPVVAALVQATFLHFDGVRYRVLAWVVMPNHVHVLFQPIHGWTVAKIVASWKKFTARRICDFRRAKQANNGNADRNADLPIGKSNESDKSANAAIADLQIGKNHQANREIGVP
;
A
#
# COMPACT_ATOMS: atom_id res chain seq x y z
N MET A 1 62.70 31.63 17.12
CA MET A 1 62.43 30.70 18.24
C MET A 1 61.07 30.06 17.95
N SER A 2 60.95 29.09 17.05
CA SER A 2 61.46 27.71 17.13
C SER A 2 60.94 27.00 18.39
N LYS A 3 59.88 26.20 18.25
CA LYS A 3 60.00 24.74 18.11
C LYS A 3 58.65 24.08 17.80
N GLU A 4 58.76 23.12 16.87
CA GLU A 4 57.78 22.14 16.42
C GLU A 4 57.61 20.99 17.44
N GLY A 5 56.59 20.16 17.19
CA GLY A 5 56.38 18.82 17.75
C GLY A 5 54.90 18.46 17.69
N ASN A 6 54.32 18.13 16.54
CA ASN A 6 54.25 16.79 15.90
C ASN A 6 53.85 15.64 16.84
N GLY A 7 52.62 15.16 16.63
CA GLY A 7 52.09 13.90 17.14
C GLY A 7 51.06 13.36 16.16
N ASN A 8 51.55 12.80 15.05
CA ASN A 8 50.78 12.07 14.05
C ASN A 8 50.53 10.63 14.54
N ALA A 9 49.27 10.20 14.53
CA ALA A 9 48.88 8.79 14.57
C ALA A 9 47.67 8.57 13.65
N ASP A 10 47.98 8.05 12.46
CA ASP A 10 47.25 7.08 11.64
C ASP A 10 45.73 7.31 11.41
N ARG A 11 45.33 7.92 10.29
CA ARG A 11 45.10 7.29 8.96
C ARG A 11 44.21 6.03 9.00
N ASN A 12 42.93 6.18 8.63
CA ASN A 12 42.48 5.80 7.28
C ASN A 12 40.97 6.01 7.03
N ALA A 13 40.73 6.52 5.82
CA ALA A 13 39.51 6.41 5.00
C ALA A 13 38.25 7.18 5.44
N ASP A 14 38.25 8.47 5.10
CA ASP A 14 37.12 9.10 4.40
C ASP A 14 36.54 8.11 3.37
N LEU A 15 35.36 7.56 3.69
CA LEU A 15 34.51 6.91 2.71
C LEU A 15 33.45 7.93 2.28
N PRO A 16 33.33 8.22 0.97
CA PRO A 16 32.34 9.15 0.49
C PRO A 16 30.97 8.57 0.81
N ILE A 17 30.18 9.30 1.61
CA ILE A 17 28.76 9.05 1.82
C ILE A 17 28.16 8.91 0.42
N GLY A 18 27.78 7.66 0.10
CA GLY A 18 27.42 7.21 -1.23
C GLY A 18 26.38 8.15 -1.83
N LYS A 19 26.76 8.72 -2.98
CA LYS A 19 25.95 9.59 -3.82
C LYS A 19 24.54 9.00 -3.99
N ASN A 20 23.54 9.81 -3.64
CA ASN A 20 22.23 9.91 -4.26
C ASN A 20 21.70 8.62 -4.88
N HIS A 21 21.08 7.76 -4.06
CA HIS A 21 19.86 7.14 -4.54
C HIS A 21 18.87 8.29 -4.72
N GLN A 22 18.79 8.81 -5.95
CA GLN A 22 17.80 9.77 -6.36
C GLN A 22 16.43 9.13 -6.14
N ALA A 23 15.90 9.28 -4.92
CA ALA A 23 14.48 9.22 -4.69
C ALA A 23 13.90 10.22 -5.67
N ASN A 24 13.13 9.73 -6.65
CA ASN A 24 12.41 10.56 -7.60
C ASN A 24 11.84 11.74 -6.82
N ARG A 25 12.26 12.97 -7.17
CA ARG A 25 11.66 14.20 -6.67
C ARG A 25 10.20 14.21 -7.13
N GLU A 26 9.32 13.57 -6.36
CA GLU A 26 7.88 13.65 -6.59
C GLU A 26 7.44 15.08 -6.28
N ILE A 27 6.65 15.63 -7.20
CA ILE A 27 5.96 16.92 -7.05
C ILE A 27 5.06 16.83 -5.82
N GLY A 28 5.39 17.58 -4.75
CA GLY A 28 4.55 17.62 -3.57
C GLY A 28 5.18 18.22 -2.33
N ASP A 29 5.72 19.44 -2.41
CA ASP A 29 6.17 20.21 -1.24
C ASP A 29 5.14 20.17 -0.08
N PRO A 30 5.50 19.86 1.18
CA PRO A 30 4.60 20.01 2.32
C PRO A 30 4.14 21.47 2.44
N GLY A 31 2.88 21.75 2.11
CA GLY A 31 2.42 23.12 1.95
C GLY A 31 0.91 23.32 1.90
N GLY A 32 0.14 22.33 2.38
CA GLY A 32 -1.29 22.56 2.63
C GLY A 32 -1.46 23.30 3.96
N PRO A 33 -2.41 24.25 4.08
CA PRO A 33 -2.72 24.85 5.38
C PRO A 33 -3.13 23.74 6.35
N ALA A 34 -2.33 23.55 7.41
CA ALA A 34 -2.64 22.62 8.48
C ALA A 34 -3.89 23.09 9.24
N GLY A 35 -4.76 22.15 9.61
CA GLY A 35 -5.95 22.42 10.42
C GLY A 35 -7.21 22.81 9.64
N CYS A 36 -7.35 22.37 8.39
CA CYS A 36 -8.56 22.65 7.60
C CYS A 36 -9.31 21.38 7.16
N TRP A 37 -10.63 21.48 7.12
CA TRP A 37 -11.49 20.49 6.48
C TRP A 37 -11.41 20.63 4.97
N ARG A 38 -11.27 19.50 4.27
CA ARG A 38 -11.26 19.42 2.81
C ARG A 38 -12.45 18.61 2.36
N SER A 39 -13.24 19.15 1.43
CA SER A 39 -14.26 18.40 0.70
C SER A 39 -14.11 18.63 -0.80
N ARG A 40 -14.46 17.62 -1.59
CA ARG A 40 -14.55 17.66 -3.05
C ARG A 40 -15.89 17.11 -3.54
N GLY A 41 -16.95 17.24 -2.73
CA GLY A 41 -18.28 16.68 -3.03
C GLY A 41 -18.52 15.29 -2.43
N TYR A 42 -17.65 14.82 -1.54
CA TYR A 42 -17.76 13.57 -0.77
C TYR A 42 -17.38 13.83 0.70
N LEU A 43 -17.41 12.78 1.52
CA LEU A 43 -17.12 12.83 2.96
C LEU A 43 -15.84 13.66 3.21
N PRO A 44 -15.94 14.76 3.97
CA PRO A 44 -14.81 15.66 4.18
C PRO A 44 -13.72 14.95 4.99
N HIS A 45 -12.45 15.18 4.66
CA HIS A 45 -11.32 14.76 5.48
C HIS A 45 -10.67 15.97 6.14
N PHE A 46 -10.10 15.76 7.32
CA PHE A 46 -9.45 16.80 8.09
C PHE A 46 -7.93 16.73 7.87
N ASP A 47 -7.37 17.74 7.22
CA ASP A 47 -5.92 17.89 7.05
C ASP A 47 -5.34 18.60 8.30
N GLY A 48 -5.47 17.97 9.47
CA GLY A 48 -4.82 18.41 10.71
C GLY A 48 -3.40 17.88 10.82
N SER A 49 -2.48 18.70 11.34
CA SER A 49 -1.16 18.19 11.73
C SER A 49 -1.36 17.07 12.74
N GLU A 50 -0.82 15.88 12.43
CA GLU A 50 -0.83 14.74 13.36
C GLU A 50 -2.23 14.19 13.69
N ALA A 51 -3.26 14.48 12.89
CA ALA A 51 -4.55 13.81 13.05
C ALA A 51 -4.47 12.38 12.50
N THR A 52 -4.90 11.39 13.28
CA THR A 52 -5.07 10.02 12.79
C THR A 52 -6.21 9.96 11.78
N GLN A 53 -5.96 9.32 10.63
CA GLN A 53 -6.87 9.19 9.52
C GLN A 53 -7.09 7.71 9.21
N HIS A 54 -8.35 7.34 9.03
CA HIS A 54 -8.73 6.06 8.45
C HIS A 54 -9.08 6.28 6.97
N VAL A 55 -8.49 5.49 6.09
CA VAL A 55 -8.81 5.51 4.66
C VAL A 55 -9.07 4.10 4.16
N THR A 56 -10.11 4.00 3.34
CA THR A 56 -10.41 2.82 2.55
C THR A 56 -10.22 3.17 1.09
N PHE A 57 -9.50 2.33 0.34
CA PHE A 57 -9.53 2.39 -1.12
C PHE A 57 -9.60 0.99 -1.71
N HIS A 58 -10.26 0.89 -2.85
CA HIS A 58 -10.59 -0.37 -3.49
C HIS A 58 -10.14 -0.37 -4.95
N LEU A 59 -10.13 -1.56 -5.56
CA LEU A 59 -9.84 -1.71 -6.99
C LEU A 59 -10.94 -1.08 -7.83
N ALA A 60 -10.59 -0.60 -9.03
CA ALA A 60 -11.51 0.17 -9.86
C ALA A 60 -12.76 -0.62 -10.29
N ASP A 61 -12.64 -1.94 -10.40
CA ASP A 61 -13.70 -2.85 -10.82
C ASP A 61 -14.50 -3.46 -9.66
N SER A 62 -14.14 -3.19 -8.40
CA SER A 62 -14.84 -3.77 -7.25
C SER A 62 -16.16 -3.08 -6.92
N LEU A 63 -16.34 -1.84 -7.36
CA LEU A 63 -17.55 -1.06 -7.16
C LEU A 63 -17.94 -0.34 -8.47
N PRO A 64 -18.58 -1.07 -9.40
CA PRO A 64 -18.99 -0.51 -10.69
C PRO A 64 -19.96 0.66 -10.54
N HIS A 65 -19.90 1.63 -11.47
CA HIS A 65 -20.74 2.83 -11.42
C HIS A 65 -22.24 2.50 -11.42
N GLU A 66 -22.68 1.58 -12.27
CA GLU A 66 -24.09 1.13 -12.34
C GLU A 66 -24.60 0.59 -11.00
N THR A 67 -23.72 -0.06 -10.22
CA THR A 67 -24.07 -0.56 -8.88
C THR A 67 -24.29 0.59 -7.92
N LEU A 68 -23.40 1.59 -7.94
CA LEU A 68 -23.52 2.80 -7.12
C LEU A 68 -24.79 3.58 -7.47
N GLU A 69 -25.10 3.75 -8.76
CA GLU A 69 -26.30 4.45 -9.20
C GLU A 69 -27.57 3.77 -8.69
N ARG A 70 -27.65 2.44 -8.84
CA ARG A 70 -28.78 1.65 -8.29
C ARG A 70 -28.89 1.80 -6.77
N MET A 71 -27.78 1.70 -6.04
CA MET A 71 -27.79 1.91 -4.58
C MET A 71 -28.27 3.33 -4.24
N GLU A 72 -27.82 4.35 -4.95
CA GLU A 72 -28.23 5.74 -4.73
C GLU A 72 -29.73 5.95 -5.01
N GLU A 73 -30.29 5.28 -6.02
CA GLU A 73 -31.74 5.29 -6.28
C GLU A 73 -32.53 4.68 -5.12
N GLU A 74 -32.11 3.53 -4.62
CA GLU A 74 -32.75 2.87 -3.48
C GLU A 74 -32.63 3.73 -2.20
N LEU A 75 -31.47 4.34 -1.97
CA LEU A 75 -31.22 5.21 -0.82
C LEU A 75 -32.07 6.48 -0.86
N ARG A 76 -32.47 6.99 -2.04
CA ARG A 76 -33.36 8.16 -2.14
C ARG A 76 -34.72 7.93 -1.47
N LEU A 77 -35.15 6.68 -1.36
CA LEU A 77 -36.41 6.28 -0.72
C LEU A 77 -36.33 6.33 0.81
N LEU A 78 -35.12 6.39 1.39
CA LEU A 78 -34.92 6.43 2.84
C LEU A 78 -34.98 7.85 3.41
N PRO A 79 -35.31 7.98 4.71
CA PRO A 79 -35.22 9.24 5.44
C PRO A 79 -33.83 9.87 5.35
N SER A 80 -33.76 11.20 5.20
CA SER A 80 -32.52 11.92 4.90
C SER A 80 -31.41 11.76 5.94
N ASP A 81 -31.80 11.61 7.20
CA ASP A 81 -30.94 11.37 8.36
C ASP A 81 -30.29 9.98 8.34
N GLN A 82 -30.92 9.00 7.69
CA GLN A 82 -30.41 7.63 7.58
C GLN A 82 -29.62 7.38 6.30
N ARG A 83 -29.82 8.19 5.25
CA ARG A 83 -29.22 7.98 3.92
C ARG A 83 -27.72 7.81 3.94
N ASN A 84 -26.99 8.63 4.71
CA ASN A 84 -25.54 8.55 4.74
C ASN A 84 -25.05 7.27 5.42
N ILE A 85 -25.64 6.91 6.56
CA ILE A 85 -25.28 5.72 7.33
C ILE A 85 -25.54 4.46 6.48
N GLU A 86 -26.74 4.36 5.92
CA GLU A 86 -27.10 3.22 5.07
C GLU A 86 -26.22 3.14 3.82
N ARG A 87 -25.88 4.29 3.22
CA ARG A 87 -24.96 4.34 2.07
C ARG A 87 -23.59 3.76 2.42
N HIS A 88 -23.06 4.10 3.59
CA HIS A 88 -21.79 3.57 4.06
C HIS A 88 -21.86 2.05 4.24
N ILE A 89 -22.88 1.56 4.94
CA ILE A 89 -23.08 0.11 5.17
C ILE A 89 -23.16 -0.64 3.84
N ARG A 90 -24.02 -0.22 2.92
CA ARG A 90 -24.21 -0.91 1.63
C ARG A 90 -22.97 -0.94 0.76
N VAL A 91 -22.18 0.13 0.79
CA VAL A 91 -20.92 0.19 0.03
C VAL A 91 -19.87 -0.72 0.65
N GLU A 92 -19.75 -0.74 1.98
CA GLU A 92 -18.83 -1.62 2.71
C GLU A 92 -19.21 -3.09 2.49
N ASP A 93 -20.47 -3.47 2.68
CA ASP A 93 -20.98 -4.82 2.45
C ASP A 93 -20.70 -5.31 1.02
N TRP A 94 -20.92 -4.43 0.03
CA TRP A 94 -20.65 -4.76 -1.38
C TRP A 94 -19.15 -4.98 -1.63
N ILE A 95 -18.31 -4.11 -1.08
CA ILE A 95 -16.86 -4.23 -1.24
C ILE A 95 -16.37 -5.51 -0.56
N ASP A 96 -16.86 -5.82 0.65
CA ASP A 96 -16.53 -7.03 1.42
C ASP A 96 -16.98 -8.32 0.74
N ALA A 97 -18.07 -8.28 -0.03
CA ALA A 97 -18.52 -9.41 -0.85
C ALA A 97 -17.51 -9.82 -1.94
N GLY A 98 -16.47 -9.02 -2.20
CA GLY A 98 -15.37 -9.42 -3.07
C GLY A 98 -15.66 -9.29 -4.57
N HIS A 99 -16.58 -8.40 -4.96
CA HIS A 99 -16.86 -8.14 -6.37
C HIS A 99 -15.63 -7.61 -7.13
N GLY A 100 -15.62 -7.82 -8.46
CA GLY A 100 -14.51 -7.46 -9.33
C GLY A 100 -13.28 -8.35 -9.15
N SER A 101 -12.11 -7.82 -9.50
CA SER A 101 -10.84 -8.51 -9.33
C SER A 101 -10.51 -8.68 -7.85
N CYS A 102 -10.24 -9.91 -7.42
CA CYS A 102 -9.69 -10.22 -6.11
C CYS A 102 -8.16 -10.35 -6.10
N VAL A 103 -7.46 -9.58 -6.94
CA VAL A 103 -6.00 -9.74 -7.12
C VAL A 103 -5.19 -9.46 -5.86
N LEU A 104 -5.73 -8.70 -4.88
CA LEU A 104 -5.05 -8.48 -3.61
C LEU A 104 -5.08 -9.72 -2.71
N ARG A 105 -5.90 -10.74 -3.03
CA ARG A 105 -5.87 -12.06 -2.37
C ARG A 105 -4.57 -12.81 -2.65
N GLU A 106 -3.87 -12.48 -3.73
CA GLU A 106 -2.57 -13.08 -4.06
C GLU A 106 -1.52 -12.64 -3.02
N PRO A 107 -0.89 -13.56 -2.27
CA PRO A 107 0.00 -13.19 -1.17
C PRO A 107 1.15 -12.26 -1.59
N VAL A 108 1.67 -12.46 -2.81
CA VAL A 108 2.74 -11.61 -3.39
C VAL A 108 2.27 -10.17 -3.57
N VAL A 109 1.01 -9.97 -3.98
CA VAL A 109 0.42 -8.65 -4.16
C VAL A 109 0.08 -8.01 -2.82
N ALA A 110 -0.47 -8.78 -1.87
CA ALA A 110 -0.72 -8.29 -0.52
C ALA A 110 0.56 -7.81 0.18
N ALA A 111 1.64 -8.60 0.09
CA ALA A 111 2.95 -8.23 0.62
C ALA A 111 3.51 -6.95 -0.04
N LEU A 112 3.30 -6.77 -1.35
CA LEU A 112 3.69 -5.57 -2.07
C LEU A 112 2.94 -4.32 -1.56
N VAL A 113 1.65 -4.45 -1.29
CA VAL A 113 0.83 -3.36 -0.74
C VAL A 113 1.30 -3.00 0.68
N GLN A 114 1.53 -3.99 1.54
CA GLN A 114 2.10 -3.77 2.87
C GLN A 114 3.46 -3.06 2.80
N ALA A 115 4.37 -3.52 1.94
CA ALA A 115 5.67 -2.89 1.74
C ALA A 115 5.54 -1.42 1.28
N THR A 116 4.49 -1.11 0.51
CA THR A 116 4.20 0.26 0.09
C THR A 116 3.83 1.16 1.27
N PHE A 117 3.04 0.66 2.23
CA PHE A 117 2.71 1.41 3.44
C PHE A 117 3.95 1.66 4.28
N LEU A 118 4.76 0.63 4.52
CA LEU A 118 5.95 0.73 5.37
C LEU A 118 7.09 1.56 4.76
N HIS A 119 7.11 1.77 3.44
CA HIS A 119 8.24 2.41 2.75
C HIS A 119 8.56 3.85 3.22
N PHE A 120 7.53 4.64 3.56
CA PHE A 120 7.70 6.02 4.05
C PHE A 120 7.18 6.21 5.48
N ASP A 121 7.02 5.10 6.22
CA ASP A 121 6.68 5.15 7.63
C ASP A 121 7.77 5.89 8.44
N GLY A 122 7.33 6.77 9.34
CA GLY A 122 8.22 7.67 10.08
C GLY A 122 8.78 8.86 9.26
N VAL A 123 8.51 8.94 7.96
CA VAL A 123 9.01 10.01 7.07
C VAL A 123 7.90 10.91 6.55
N ARG A 124 6.86 10.32 5.93
CA ARG A 124 5.71 11.06 5.39
C ARG A 124 4.47 10.92 6.28
N TYR A 125 4.39 9.83 7.01
CA TYR A 125 3.30 9.47 7.91
C TYR A 125 3.79 8.44 8.92
N ARG A 126 2.99 8.18 9.97
CA ARG A 126 3.10 7.02 10.85
C ARG A 126 1.96 6.06 10.55
N VAL A 127 2.25 4.82 10.18
CA VAL A 127 1.25 3.78 9.97
C VAL A 127 0.94 3.12 11.31
N LEU A 128 -0.34 3.06 11.66
CA LEU A 128 -0.79 2.51 12.95
C LEU A 128 -1.37 1.10 12.79
N ALA A 129 -2.17 0.89 11.74
CA ALA A 129 -2.75 -0.40 11.40
C ALA A 129 -3.14 -0.45 9.92
N TRP A 130 -3.21 -1.64 9.35
CA TRP A 130 -3.77 -1.86 8.02
C TRP A 130 -4.32 -3.27 7.88
N VAL A 131 -5.23 -3.46 6.93
CA VAL A 131 -5.64 -4.77 6.44
C VAL A 131 -5.72 -4.72 4.91
N VAL A 132 -5.22 -5.78 4.27
CA VAL A 132 -5.35 -5.99 2.83
C VAL A 132 -6.42 -7.04 2.61
N MET A 133 -7.56 -6.61 2.12
CA MET A 133 -8.71 -7.44 1.76
C MET A 133 -8.61 -7.83 0.27
N PRO A 134 -9.36 -8.82 -0.23
CA PRO A 134 -9.19 -9.36 -1.58
C PRO A 134 -9.26 -8.32 -2.73
N ASN A 135 -10.07 -7.27 -2.58
CA ASN A 135 -10.28 -6.23 -3.59
C ASN A 135 -10.16 -4.79 -3.04
N HIS A 136 -9.84 -4.62 -1.75
CA HIS A 136 -9.72 -3.32 -1.10
C HIS A 136 -8.75 -3.35 0.09
N VAL A 137 -8.46 -2.19 0.65
CA VAL A 137 -7.61 -2.06 1.83
C VAL A 137 -8.18 -1.03 2.79
N HIS A 138 -7.95 -1.25 4.07
CA HIS A 138 -8.14 -0.24 5.11
C HIS A 138 -6.78 0.10 5.72
N VAL A 139 -6.53 1.39 5.93
CA VAL A 139 -5.28 1.87 6.54
C VAL A 139 -5.62 2.95 7.56
N LEU A 140 -5.05 2.80 8.76
CA LEU A 140 -5.05 3.79 9.83
C LEU A 140 -3.65 4.39 9.91
N PHE A 141 -3.52 5.69 9.66
CA PHE A 141 -2.22 6.37 9.64
C PHE A 141 -2.34 7.84 10.05
N GLN A 142 -1.21 8.42 10.42
CA GLN A 142 -1.11 9.81 10.86
C GLN A 142 -0.13 10.55 9.95
N PRO A 143 -0.57 11.52 9.13
CA PRO A 143 0.34 12.36 8.35
C PRO A 143 1.25 13.18 9.28
N ILE A 144 2.53 13.31 8.90
CA ILE A 144 3.53 14.09 9.65
C ILE A 144 4.25 15.07 8.71
N HIS A 145 4.99 16.03 9.28
CA HIS A 145 5.84 16.97 8.52
C HIS A 145 5.13 17.70 7.37
N GLY A 146 3.85 18.03 7.53
CA GLY A 146 3.07 18.79 6.54
C GLY A 146 2.64 18.02 5.29
N TRP A 147 2.79 16.68 5.27
CA TRP A 147 2.20 15.85 4.23
C TRP A 147 0.68 15.79 4.38
N THR A 148 -0.05 15.92 3.28
CA THR A 148 -1.51 15.82 3.28
C THR A 148 -1.97 14.39 3.00
N VAL A 149 -3.15 14.04 3.51
CA VAL A 149 -3.78 12.72 3.26
C VAL A 149 -3.86 12.45 1.76
N ALA A 150 -4.31 13.45 0.99
CA ALA A 150 -4.47 13.34 -0.45
C ALA A 150 -3.15 12.98 -1.17
N LYS A 151 -2.02 13.59 -0.81
CA LYS A 151 -0.72 13.30 -1.43
C LYS A 151 -0.23 11.90 -1.08
N ILE A 152 -0.40 11.49 0.18
CA ILE A 152 0.01 10.18 0.67
C ILE A 152 -0.79 9.07 -0.05
N VAL A 153 -2.13 9.18 -0.04
CA VAL A 153 -3.01 8.20 -0.68
C VAL A 153 -2.79 8.16 -2.19
N ALA A 154 -2.59 9.30 -2.85
CA ALA A 154 -2.27 9.34 -4.28
C ALA A 154 -0.95 8.61 -4.60
N SER A 155 0.08 8.80 -3.76
CA SER A 155 1.36 8.09 -3.87
C SER A 155 1.17 6.58 -3.77
N TRP A 156 0.45 6.09 -2.75
CA TRP A 156 0.16 4.67 -2.58
C TRP A 156 -0.58 4.09 -3.78
N LYS A 157 -1.73 4.68 -4.15
CA LYS A 157 -2.56 4.19 -5.25
C LYS A 157 -1.80 4.13 -6.57
N LYS A 158 -0.99 5.15 -6.87
CA LYS A 158 -0.18 5.19 -8.09
C LYS A 158 0.87 4.09 -8.11
N PHE A 159 1.58 3.89 -7.00
CA PHE A 159 2.63 2.88 -6.92
C PHE A 159 2.04 1.47 -6.98
N THR A 160 1.03 1.16 -6.16
CA THR A 160 0.42 -0.17 -6.09
C THR A 160 -0.28 -0.54 -7.39
N ALA A 161 -1.05 0.37 -8.00
CA ALA A 161 -1.75 0.10 -9.26
C ALA A 161 -0.78 -0.32 -10.38
N ARG A 162 0.35 0.38 -10.52
CA ARG A 162 1.38 0.03 -11.52
C ARG A 162 1.92 -1.38 -11.30
N ARG A 163 2.29 -1.70 -10.06
CA ARG A 163 2.85 -3.02 -9.72
C ARG A 163 1.84 -4.15 -9.86
N ILE A 164 0.57 -3.90 -9.54
CA ILE A 164 -0.53 -4.86 -9.74
C ILE A 164 -0.73 -5.12 -11.24
N CYS A 165 -0.69 -4.09 -12.09
CA CYS A 165 -0.77 -4.26 -13.53
C CYS A 165 0.37 -5.11 -14.08
N ASP A 166 1.60 -4.87 -13.63
CA ASP A 166 2.78 -5.65 -14.03
C ASP A 166 2.67 -7.11 -13.58
N PHE A 167 2.24 -7.35 -12.35
CA PHE A 167 1.97 -8.70 -11.82
C PHE A 167 0.91 -9.44 -12.66
N ARG A 168 -0.21 -8.78 -12.98
CA ARG A 168 -1.28 -9.37 -13.80
C ARG A 168 -0.81 -9.75 -15.20
N ARG A 169 -0.01 -8.89 -15.84
CA ARG A 169 0.59 -9.15 -17.16
C ARG A 169 1.53 -10.35 -17.12
N ALA A 170 2.39 -10.43 -16.11
CA ALA A 170 3.30 -11.57 -15.92
C ALA A 170 2.53 -12.88 -15.68
N LYS A 171 1.49 -12.86 -14.84
CA LYS A 171 0.64 -14.03 -14.57
C LYS A 171 -0.08 -14.52 -15.83
N GLN A 172 -0.58 -13.61 -16.68
CA GLN A 172 -1.20 -13.95 -17.95
C GLN A 172 -0.22 -14.58 -18.95
N ALA A 173 1.00 -14.03 -19.05
CA ALA A 173 2.04 -14.59 -19.92
C ALA A 173 2.45 -16.01 -19.50
N ASN A 174 2.55 -16.26 -18.19
CA ASN A 174 2.87 -17.59 -17.66
C ASN A 174 1.74 -18.61 -17.91
N ASN A 175 0.48 -18.21 -17.74
CA ASN A 175 -0.67 -19.08 -18.03
C ASN A 175 -0.76 -19.44 -19.52
N GLY A 176 -0.56 -18.45 -20.42
CA GLY A 176 -0.57 -18.70 -21.86
C GLY A 176 0.60 -19.58 -22.36
N ASN A 177 1.67 -19.71 -21.58
CA ASN A 177 2.77 -20.64 -21.87
C ASN A 177 2.49 -22.06 -21.35
N ALA A 178 1.74 -22.20 -20.25
CA ALA A 178 1.29 -23.50 -19.75
C ALA A 178 0.33 -24.17 -20.74
N ASP A 179 -0.59 -23.41 -21.34
CA ASP A 179 -1.54 -23.91 -22.34
C ASP A 179 -0.83 -24.38 -23.64
N ARG A 180 0.31 -23.76 -24.01
CA ARG A 180 1.13 -24.19 -25.16
C ARG A 180 1.96 -25.44 -24.90
N ASN A 181 2.33 -25.70 -23.64
CA ASN A 181 3.09 -26.90 -23.26
C ASN A 181 2.20 -28.12 -23.00
N ALA A 182 0.87 -27.97 -22.98
CA ALA A 182 -0.07 -29.08 -22.86
C ALA A 182 -0.21 -29.92 -24.15
N ASP A 183 0.22 -29.39 -25.30
CA ASP A 183 0.19 -30.07 -26.61
C ASP A 183 1.51 -30.77 -27.00
N LEU A 184 2.53 -30.77 -26.11
CA LEU A 184 3.79 -31.49 -26.34
C LEU A 184 3.70 -32.91 -25.75
N PRO A 185 4.10 -33.96 -26.49
CA PRO A 185 4.01 -35.33 -26.00
C PRO A 185 4.88 -35.49 -24.77
N ILE A 186 4.34 -36.15 -23.74
CA ILE A 186 4.94 -36.39 -22.43
C ILE A 186 6.32 -37.06 -22.61
N GLY A 187 7.36 -36.23 -22.62
CA GLY A 187 8.77 -36.61 -22.63
C GLY A 187 9.24 -36.79 -21.19
N LYS A 188 9.90 -37.93 -20.93
CA LYS A 188 10.29 -38.44 -19.61
C LYS A 188 10.95 -37.38 -18.71
N SER A 189 10.52 -37.35 -17.45
CA SER A 189 11.04 -36.53 -16.36
C SER A 189 12.54 -36.74 -16.14
N ASN A 190 13.34 -35.68 -16.25
CA ASN A 190 14.74 -35.67 -15.79
C ASN A 190 14.84 -35.05 -14.40
N GLU A 191 15.61 -35.73 -13.55
CA GLU A 191 15.60 -35.67 -12.09
C GLU A 191 16.49 -34.56 -11.50
N SER A 192 16.58 -33.38 -12.15
CA SER A 192 17.54 -32.31 -11.78
C SER A 192 16.95 -31.08 -11.08
N ASP A 193 15.64 -30.97 -10.91
CA ASP A 193 15.00 -29.74 -10.38
C ASP A 193 14.83 -29.71 -8.84
N LYS A 194 15.71 -30.38 -8.09
CA LYS A 194 15.67 -30.41 -6.61
C LYS A 194 16.53 -29.36 -5.90
N SER A 195 17.25 -28.48 -6.62
CA SER A 195 18.18 -27.52 -6.00
C SER A 195 17.70 -26.06 -5.95
N ALA A 196 16.57 -25.69 -6.55
CA ALA A 196 16.17 -24.28 -6.66
C ALA A 196 15.20 -23.80 -5.55
N ASN A 197 14.50 -24.71 -4.86
CA ASN A 197 13.50 -24.34 -3.84
C ASN A 197 14.06 -24.21 -2.41
N ALA A 198 15.37 -24.31 -2.21
CA ALA A 198 15.99 -24.17 -0.88
C ALA A 198 16.40 -22.72 -0.53
N ALA A 199 16.35 -21.77 -1.46
CA ALA A 199 16.92 -20.43 -1.27
C ALA A 199 15.91 -19.30 -0.92
N ILE A 200 14.61 -19.60 -0.75
CA ILE A 200 13.59 -18.62 -0.35
C ILE A 200 13.38 -18.62 1.19
N ALA A 201 14.07 -19.48 1.93
CA ALA A 201 13.87 -19.67 3.36
C ALA A 201 14.64 -18.70 4.29
N ASP A 202 15.51 -17.83 3.77
CA ASP A 202 16.50 -17.12 4.62
C ASP A 202 16.48 -15.58 4.55
N LEU A 203 15.32 -14.97 4.28
CA LEU A 203 15.11 -13.58 4.67
C LEU A 203 14.63 -13.56 6.12
N GLN A 204 15.61 -13.49 7.03
CA GLN A 204 15.42 -13.25 8.47
C GLN A 204 14.57 -12.00 8.70
N ILE A 205 13.26 -12.20 8.80
CA ILE A 205 12.32 -11.23 9.36
C ILE A 205 12.67 -11.14 10.84
N GLY A 206 13.29 -10.02 11.21
CA GLY A 206 13.59 -9.68 12.59
C GLY A 206 12.37 -9.88 13.48
N LYS A 207 12.52 -10.76 14.46
CA LYS A 207 11.57 -11.00 15.53
C LYS A 207 11.41 -9.70 16.32
N ASN A 208 10.28 -9.01 16.15
CA ASN A 208 9.76 -8.10 17.16
C ASN A 208 8.37 -8.57 17.55
N HIS A 209 8.35 -9.26 18.69
CA HIS A 209 7.18 -9.61 19.46
C HIS A 209 6.54 -8.34 20.06
N GLN A 210 5.21 -8.36 20.11
CA GLN A 210 4.31 -7.61 21.02
C GLN A 210 3.99 -6.14 20.72
N ALA A 211 2.69 -5.85 20.89
CA ALA A 211 1.92 -4.59 20.87
C ALA A 211 1.17 -4.38 19.52
N ASN A 212 -0.15 -4.42 19.39
CA ASN A 212 -1.23 -4.10 20.33
C ASN A 212 -2.47 -4.99 20.12
N ARG A 213 -2.96 -5.53 21.23
CA ARG A 213 -4.36 -5.92 21.43
C ARG A 213 -5.20 -4.65 21.66
N GLU A 214 -6.50 -4.78 21.43
CA GLU A 214 -7.58 -3.89 21.86
C GLU A 214 -7.64 -2.53 21.17
N ILE A 215 -8.62 -2.38 20.28
CA ILE A 215 -9.62 -1.30 20.41
C ILE A 215 -10.96 -1.90 19.98
N GLY A 216 -11.70 -2.43 20.95
CA GLY A 216 -13.14 -2.30 20.91
C GLY A 216 -13.50 -1.07 21.72
N VAL A 217 -14.37 -0.21 21.21
CA VAL A 217 -15.34 0.59 21.96
C VAL A 217 -16.32 1.19 20.93
N PRO A 218 -17.48 1.70 21.36
CA PRO A 218 -18.72 1.05 21.78
C PRO A 218 -19.75 0.92 20.65
#